data_AF-X1L7Y5-F1
#
_entry.id   AF-X1L7Y5-F1
#
_cell.length_a   1.000
_cell.length_b   1.000
_cell.length_c   1.000
_cell.angle_alpha   90.00
_cell.angle_beta   90.00
_cell.angle_gamma   90.00
#
_symmetry.space_group_name_H-M   'P 1'
#
loop_
_entity.id
_entity.type
_entity.pdbx_description
1 polymer ?
#
loop_
_entity_poly.entity_id
_entity_poly.type
_entity_poly.pdbx_seq_one_letter_code
_entity_poly.pdbx_strand_id
1 'polypeptide(L)'
;MNPEQIIEDIEAAIKHRTITNTNRWYIIFYHNRICCVPTNASIPPEIILGQFTEAQAKNGFTTTDWNGIKEYAVHFFKELYK
;
A
#
# COMPACT_ATOMS: atom_id res chain seq x y z
N MET A 1 -7.25 13.07 6.38
CA MET A 1 -5.86 12.77 5.98
C MET A 1 -5.57 13.54 4.70
N ASN A 2 -4.49 14.30 4.59
CA ASN A 2 -4.12 14.96 3.34
C ASN A 2 -3.35 13.96 2.43
N PRO A 3 -3.26 14.21 1.10
CA PRO A 3 -2.55 13.30 0.19
C PRO A 3 -1.08 13.08 0.56
N GLU A 4 -0.41 14.08 1.12
CA GLU A 4 0.99 13.99 1.55
C GLU A 4 1.17 12.97 2.69
N GLN A 5 0.28 12.99 3.68
CA GLN A 5 0.34 12.05 4.81
C GLN A 5 0.00 10.62 4.39
N ILE A 6 -0.89 10.44 3.41
CA ILE A 6 -1.14 9.11 2.80
C ILE A 6 0.15 8.56 2.19
N ILE A 7 0.92 9.40 1.51
CA ILE A 7 2.18 8.98 0.87
C ILE A 7 3.20 8.59 1.93
N GLU A 8 3.39 9.43 2.95
CA GLU A 8 4.30 9.14 4.07
C GLU A 8 3.94 7.83 4.78
N ASP A 9 2.64 7.59 5.03
CA ASP A 9 2.15 6.36 5.66
C ASP A 9 2.38 5.12 4.77
N ILE A 10 2.22 5.23 3.45
CA ILE A 10 2.53 4.14 2.51
C ILE A 10 4.03 3.84 2.50
N GLU A 11 4.88 4.87 2.43
CA GLU A 11 6.34 4.72 2.46
C GLU A 11 6.80 4.06 3.76
N ALA A 12 6.24 4.51 4.90
CA ALA A 12 6.49 3.90 6.20
C ALA A 12 6.04 2.44 6.24
N ALA A 13 4.85 2.12 5.74
CA ALA A 13 4.32 0.76 5.71
C ALA A 13 5.20 -0.18 4.85
N ILE A 14 5.70 0.27 3.70
CA ILE A 14 6.60 -0.49 2.83
C ILE A 14 7.95 -0.72 3.51
N LYS A 15 8.49 0.29 4.19
CA LYS A 15 9.75 0.21 4.93
C LYS A 15 9.66 -0.77 6.11
N HIS A 16 8.53 -0.77 6.80
CA HIS A 16 8.26 -1.62 7.96
C HIS A 16 7.49 -2.91 7.61
N ARG A 17 7.44 -3.28 6.33
CA ARG A 17 6.75 -4.49 5.87
C ARG A 17 7.30 -5.74 6.57
N THR A 18 6.42 -6.71 6.78
CA THR A 18 6.83 -8.02 7.30
C THR A 18 7.67 -8.76 6.26
N ILE A 19 8.82 -9.30 6.66
CA ILE A 19 9.64 -10.16 5.79
C ILE A 19 8.89 -11.48 5.55
N THR A 20 8.75 -11.86 4.29
CA THR A 20 8.00 -13.06 3.87
C THR A 20 8.63 -13.66 2.61
N ASN A 21 8.40 -14.95 2.39
CA ASN A 21 8.83 -15.69 1.21
C ASN A 21 7.99 -15.42 -0.04
N THR A 22 6.84 -14.74 0.08
CA THR A 22 5.98 -14.42 -1.08
C THR A 22 6.63 -13.43 -2.04
N ASN A 23 7.62 -12.67 -1.59
CA ASN A 23 8.28 -11.57 -2.32
C ASN A 23 7.29 -10.52 -2.88
N ARG A 24 6.06 -10.51 -2.37
CA ARG A 24 4.96 -9.63 -2.79
C ARG A 24 4.08 -9.31 -1.59
N TRP A 25 3.64 -8.06 -1.54
CA TRP A 25 2.76 -7.53 -0.49
C TRP A 25 1.61 -6.75 -1.11
N TYR A 26 0.47 -6.81 -0.43
CA TYR A 26 -0.62 -5.85 -0.59
C TYR A 26 -0.40 -4.66 0.34
N ILE A 27 -0.66 -3.46 -0.17
CA ILE A 27 -0.86 -2.26 0.62
C ILE A 27 -2.35 -2.24 0.98
N ILE A 28 -2.69 -2.15 2.25
CA ILE A 28 -4.08 -2.19 2.73
C ILE A 28 -4.38 -1.01 3.64
N PHE A 29 -5.65 -0.62 3.71
CA PHE A 29 -6.15 0.26 4.76
C PHE A 29 -6.97 -0.55 5.77
N TYR A 30 -6.49 -0.62 7.01
CA TYR A 30 -7.11 -1.43 8.05
C TYR A 30 -6.98 -0.74 9.41
N HIS A 31 -8.07 -0.71 10.20
CA HIS A 31 -8.14 0.01 11.49
C HIS A 31 -7.58 1.44 11.44
N ASN A 32 -8.00 2.20 10.42
CA ASN A 32 -7.61 3.59 10.23
C ASN A 32 -6.09 3.79 10.02
N ARG A 33 -5.39 2.78 9.49
CA ARG A 33 -3.94 2.80 9.22
C ARG A 33 -3.63 2.12 7.90
N ILE A 34 -2.55 2.58 7.25
CA ILE A 34 -1.98 1.91 6.07
C ILE A 34 -0.98 0.86 6.54
N CYS A 35 -1.08 -0.36 6.01
CA CYS A 35 -0.22 -1.48 6.37
C CYS A 35 0.16 -2.30 5.14
N CYS A 36 1.22 -3.11 5.24
CA CYS A 36 1.63 -4.04 4.20
C CYS A 36 1.50 -5.48 4.69
N VAL A 37 0.75 -6.30 3.93
CA VAL A 37 0.52 -7.71 4.26
C VAL A 37 0.99 -8.60 3.11
N PRO A 38 1.62 -9.76 3.40
CA PRO A 38 1.98 -10.73 2.37
C PRO A 38 0.78 -11.15 1.50
N THR A 39 0.99 -11.41 0.21
CA THR A 39 -0.11 -11.77 -0.71
C THR A 39 -0.75 -13.14 -0.46
N ASN A 40 -0.19 -13.96 0.42
CA ASN A 40 -0.82 -15.21 0.88
C ASN A 40 -1.79 -14.98 2.06
N ALA A 41 -1.89 -13.76 2.59
CA ALA A 41 -2.89 -13.41 3.58
C ALA A 41 -4.29 -13.34 2.93
N SER A 42 -5.30 -13.85 3.63
CA SER A 42 -6.70 -13.73 3.20
C SER A 42 -7.19 -12.31 3.48
N ILE A 43 -7.16 -11.46 2.46
CA ILE A 43 -7.53 -10.04 2.55
C ILE A 43 -8.71 -9.77 1.61
N PRO A 44 -9.79 -9.11 2.10
CA PRO A 44 -10.88 -8.67 1.24
C PRO A 44 -10.37 -7.70 0.15
N PRO A 45 -10.69 -7.90 -1.14
CA PRO A 45 -10.22 -7.03 -2.22
C PRO A 45 -10.58 -5.56 -2.03
N GLU A 46 -11.67 -5.28 -1.31
CA GLU A 46 -12.19 -3.94 -1.09
C GLU A 46 -11.24 -3.08 -0.24
N ILE A 47 -10.37 -3.68 0.57
CA ILE A 47 -9.43 -2.92 1.42
C ILE A 47 -8.00 -2.85 0.86
N ILE A 48 -7.76 -3.45 -0.31
CA ILE A 48 -6.46 -3.45 -0.98
C ILE A 48 -6.29 -2.16 -1.75
N LEU A 49 -5.27 -1.38 -1.39
CA LEU A 49 -4.88 -0.12 -2.03
C LEU A 49 -3.92 -0.29 -3.22
N GLY A 50 -3.26 -1.45 -3.28
CA GLY A 50 -2.24 -1.72 -4.28
C GLY A 50 -1.37 -2.89 -3.87
N GLN A 51 -0.35 -3.17 -4.69
CA GLN A 51 0.60 -4.24 -4.41
C GLN A 51 2.00 -3.85 -4.86
N PHE A 52 2.99 -4.47 -4.26
CA PHE A 52 4.38 -4.29 -4.66
C PHE A 52 5.20 -5.56 -4.44
N THR A 53 6.35 -5.62 -5.12
CA THR A 53 7.30 -6.72 -5.06
C THR A 53 8.51 -6.38 -4.19
N GLU A 54 9.24 -7.40 -3.77
CA GLU A 54 10.48 -7.23 -3.00
C GLU A 54 11.52 -6.45 -3.79
N ALA A 55 11.55 -6.62 -5.12
CA ALA A 55 12.43 -5.87 -6.01
C ALA A 55 12.09 -4.37 -6.00
N GLN A 56 10.80 -4.00 -6.06
CA GLN A 56 10.38 -2.59 -5.95
C GLN A 56 10.72 -2.01 -4.58
N ALA A 57 10.53 -2.78 -3.51
CA ALA A 57 10.86 -2.32 -2.16
C ALA A 57 12.37 -2.13 -1.92
N LYS A 58 13.23 -2.88 -2.64
CA LYS A 58 14.70 -2.78 -2.54
C LYS A 58 15.30 -1.77 -3.50
N ASN A 59 14.84 -1.77 -4.75
CA ASN A 59 15.43 -1.01 -5.84
C ASN A 59 14.71 0.33 -6.07
N GLY A 60 13.61 0.57 -5.37
CA GLY A 60 12.74 1.71 -5.59
C GLY A 60 11.62 1.41 -6.57
N PHE A 61 10.61 2.28 -6.51
CA PHE A 61 9.45 2.27 -7.38
C PHE A 61 9.67 3.22 -8.54
N THR A 62 9.14 2.88 -9.71
CA THR A 62 9.09 3.85 -10.81
C THR A 62 8.08 4.96 -10.47
N THR A 63 8.20 6.11 -11.13
CA THR A 63 7.21 7.18 -11.02
C THR A 63 5.81 6.69 -11.37
N THR A 64 5.68 5.80 -12.36
CA THR A 64 4.40 5.22 -12.78
C THR A 64 3.79 4.33 -11.69
N ASP A 65 4.60 3.48 -11.04
CA ASP A 65 4.14 2.64 -9.92
C ASP A 65 3.59 3.51 -8.78
N TRP A 66 4.34 4.55 -8.42
CA TRP A 66 3.95 5.48 -7.37
C TRP A 66 2.66 6.22 -7.71
N ASN A 67 2.51 6.69 -8.95
CA ASN A 67 1.31 7.38 -9.38
C ASN A 67 0.08 6.48 -9.28
N GLY A 68 0.19 5.21 -9.70
CA GLY A 68 -0.91 4.24 -9.59
C GLY A 68 -1.32 3.98 -8.14
N ILE A 69 -0.36 3.74 -7.25
CA ILE A 69 -0.62 3.54 -5.82
C ILE A 69 -1.28 4.78 -5.19
N LYS A 70 -0.78 5.98 -5.52
CA LYS A 70 -1.31 7.24 -4.98
C LYS A 70 -2.73 7.52 -5.45
N GLU A 71 -3.00 7.37 -6.74
CA GLU A 71 -4.32 7.59 -7.32
C GLU A 71 -5.35 6.66 -6.68
N TYR A 72 -5.02 5.38 -6.56
CA TYR A 72 -5.89 4.39 -5.95
C TYR A 72 -6.14 4.69 -4.46
N ALA A 73 -5.08 4.99 -3.70
CA ALA A 73 -5.23 5.35 -2.29
C ALA A 73 -6.13 6.58 -2.11
N VAL A 74 -5.89 7.66 -2.85
CA VAL A 74 -6.70 8.88 -2.76
C VAL A 74 -8.16 8.63 -3.15
N HIS A 75 -8.42 7.84 -4.20
CA HIS A 75 -9.78 7.48 -4.59
C HIS A 75 -10.49 6.70 -3.47
N PHE A 76 -9.85 5.66 -2.95
CA PHE A 76 -10.41 4.82 -1.90
C PHE A 76 -10.68 5.60 -0.60
N PHE A 77 -9.76 6.48 -0.19
CA PHE A 77 -9.97 7.37 0.95
C PHE A 77 -11.18 8.29 0.73
N LYS A 78 -11.35 8.87 -0.47
CA LYS A 78 -12.53 9.70 -0.76
C LYS A 78 -13.83 8.91 -0.67
N GLU A 79 -13.84 7.62 -0.96
CA GLU A 79 -15.02 6.77 -0.84
C GLU A 79 -15.36 6.38 0.59
N LEU A 80 -14.36 6.13 1.43
CA LEU A 80 -14.55 5.77 2.85
C LEU A 80 -15.06 6.92 3.73
N TYR A 81 -14.70 8.16 3.41
CA TYR A 81 -15.07 9.35 4.19
C TYR A 81 -16.17 10.20 3.51
N LYS A 82 -17.01 9.59 2.66
CA LYS A 82 -18.22 10.25 2.13
C LYS A 82 -19.27 10.49 3.21
#